data_AF-A0A3C0YQ21-F1
#
_entry.id   AF-A0A3C0YQ21-F1
#
_cell.length_a   1.000
_cell.length_b   1.000
_cell.length_c   1.000
_cell.angle_alpha   90.00
_cell.angle_beta   90.00
_cell.angle_gamma   90.00
#
_symmetry.space_group_name_H-M   'P 1'
#
loop_
_entity.id
_entity.type
_entity.pdbx_description
1 polymer ?
#
loop_
_entity_poly.entity_id
_entity_poly.type
_entity_poly.pdbx_seq_one_letter_code
_entity_poly.pdbx_strand_id
1 'polypeptide(L)'
;MQKFCIYILFLILVLSAFADEEMAQYSYATASSEGRYFFIMKSDPNNNWVTEKGSGIYEVKNDGTFKEIWRTEGWYSFKTFLSSDGLCLVRLGNWPRGRAPSNKHLAIAFYKEGRLIKSYSTSDLIKDLSKVHPSVSHYQYLDNSYKPVLEDYSTKFHIVTIDGLLYEFDITTGKINEAKAYEK
;
A
#
# COMPACT_ATOMS: atom_id res chain seq x y z
N MET A 1 47.37 -26.28 -21.31
CA MET A 1 46.04 -26.73 -20.81
C MET A 1 45.57 -26.03 -19.52
N GLN A 2 46.45 -25.45 -18.71
CA GLN A 2 46.11 -24.83 -17.41
C GLN A 2 45.40 -23.45 -17.50
N LYS A 3 45.44 -22.77 -18.65
CA LYS A 3 44.80 -21.45 -18.86
C LYS A 3 43.31 -21.52 -19.20
N PHE A 4 42.78 -22.69 -19.57
CA PHE A 4 41.36 -22.86 -19.94
C PHE A 4 40.44 -23.04 -18.72
N CYS A 5 40.99 -23.54 -17.60
CA CYS A 5 40.22 -23.74 -16.35
C CYS A 5 39.89 -22.43 -15.61
N ILE A 6 40.66 -21.36 -15.82
CA ILE A 6 40.43 -20.07 -15.13
C ILE A 6 39.21 -19.33 -15.70
N TYR A 7 38.92 -19.47 -17.00
CA TYR A 7 37.76 -18.82 -17.63
C TYR A 7 36.43 -19.48 -17.26
N ILE A 8 36.41 -20.79 -17.01
CA ILE A 8 35.20 -21.51 -16.59
C ILE A 8 34.83 -21.16 -15.13
N LEU A 9 35.83 -20.91 -14.27
CA LEU A 9 35.58 -20.52 -12.88
C LEU A 9 35.01 -19.10 -12.75
N PHE A 10 35.34 -18.19 -13.68
CA PHE A 10 34.79 -16.83 -13.71
C PHE A 10 33.36 -16.76 -14.27
N LEU A 11 32.93 -17.75 -15.07
CA LEU A 11 31.58 -17.77 -15.66
C LEU A 11 30.50 -18.18 -14.64
N ILE A 12 30.87 -18.91 -13.58
CA ILE A 12 29.92 -19.45 -12.59
C ILE A 12 29.62 -18.46 -11.46
N LEU A 13 30.45 -17.42 -11.27
CA LEU A 13 30.28 -16.41 -10.21
C LEU A 13 29.29 -15.28 -10.57
N VAL A 14 28.71 -15.26 -11.77
CA VAL A 14 27.86 -14.14 -12.26
C VAL A 14 26.36 -14.40 -12.12
N LEU A 15 25.92 -15.60 -11.71
CA LEU A 15 24.51 -16.00 -11.84
C LEU A 15 23.70 -16.07 -10.54
N SER A 16 24.20 -15.53 -9.44
CA SER A 16 23.42 -15.39 -8.19
C SER A 16 23.15 -13.92 -7.88
N ALA A 17 22.66 -13.18 -8.87
CA ALA A 17 21.98 -11.92 -8.59
C ALA A 17 20.59 -12.26 -8.05
N PHE A 18 20.44 -12.23 -6.72
CA PHE A 18 19.13 -12.26 -6.07
C PHE A 18 18.38 -10.99 -6.47
N ALA A 19 17.60 -11.06 -7.55
CA ALA A 19 16.61 -10.06 -7.87
C ALA A 19 15.49 -10.16 -6.82
N ASP A 20 15.01 -9.01 -6.34
CA ASP A 20 13.89 -8.97 -5.41
C ASP A 20 12.59 -9.25 -6.16
N GLU A 21 11.91 -10.32 -5.77
CA GLU A 21 10.63 -10.71 -6.36
C GLU A 21 9.45 -9.95 -5.74
N GLU A 22 8.41 -9.72 -6.54
CA GLU A 22 7.16 -9.16 -6.03
C GLU A 22 6.53 -10.14 -5.03
N MET A 23 6.02 -9.62 -3.92
CA MET A 23 5.26 -10.42 -2.96
C MET A 23 3.95 -10.89 -3.61
N ALA A 24 3.64 -12.18 -3.50
CA ALA A 24 2.36 -12.73 -3.97
C ALA A 24 1.19 -12.16 -3.15
N GLN A 25 0.04 -11.94 -3.80
CA GLN A 25 -1.17 -11.45 -3.11
C GLN A 25 -1.70 -12.52 -2.15
N TYR A 26 -2.16 -12.08 -0.98
CA TYR A 26 -2.82 -12.92 0.02
C TYR A 26 -4.04 -12.23 0.61
N SER A 27 -4.98 -13.02 1.15
CA SER A 27 -6.17 -12.51 1.81
C SER A 27 -5.87 -12.06 3.23
N TYR A 28 -6.45 -10.94 3.67
CA TYR A 28 -6.34 -10.46 5.05
C TYR A 28 -7.60 -9.67 5.46
N ALA A 29 -7.69 -9.33 6.74
CA ALA A 29 -8.74 -8.43 7.24
C ALA A 29 -8.12 -7.23 7.98
N THR A 30 -8.75 -6.07 7.83
CA THR A 30 -8.43 -4.84 8.58
C THR A 30 -9.63 -4.49 9.45
N ALA A 31 -9.46 -4.50 10.75
CA ALA A 31 -10.47 -4.05 11.70
C ALA A 31 -10.41 -2.53 11.90
N SER A 32 -11.57 -1.94 12.18
CA SER A 32 -11.70 -0.61 12.80
C SER A 32 -11.14 -0.63 14.22
N SER A 33 -10.85 0.54 14.80
CA SER A 33 -10.26 0.70 16.13
C SER A 33 -11.02 -0.03 17.25
N GLU A 34 -12.36 -0.06 17.17
CA GLU A 34 -13.23 -0.75 18.14
C GLU A 34 -13.57 -2.20 17.74
N GLY A 35 -13.13 -2.66 16.56
CA GLY A 35 -13.47 -3.99 16.05
C GLY A 35 -14.93 -4.17 15.62
N ARG A 36 -15.76 -3.13 15.71
CA ARG A 36 -17.17 -3.17 15.27
C ARG A 36 -17.33 -3.35 13.76
N TYR A 37 -16.38 -2.82 12.99
CA TYR A 37 -16.31 -2.97 11.54
C TYR A 37 -15.01 -3.62 11.12
N PHE A 38 -15.05 -4.40 10.04
CA PHE A 38 -13.85 -4.92 9.41
C PHE A 38 -13.99 -4.97 7.89
N PHE A 39 -12.87 -4.72 7.22
CA PHE A 39 -12.67 -4.90 5.79
C PHE A 39 -12.02 -6.24 5.55
N ILE A 40 -12.48 -6.97 4.55
CA ILE A 40 -11.74 -8.11 4.01
C ILE A 40 -11.01 -7.63 2.74
N MET A 41 -9.77 -8.06 2.55
CA MET A 41 -9.10 -8.10 1.27
C MET A 41 -8.96 -9.56 0.86
N LYS A 42 -9.49 -9.93 -0.30
CA LYS A 42 -9.45 -11.27 -0.87
C LYS A 42 -8.39 -11.30 -1.98
N SER A 43 -7.58 -12.33 -1.96
CA SER A 43 -6.77 -12.76 -3.09
C SER A 43 -7.51 -13.89 -3.83
N ASP A 44 -7.29 -14.03 -5.12
CA ASP A 44 -7.77 -15.21 -5.86
C ASP A 44 -6.91 -16.44 -5.49
N PRO A 45 -7.49 -17.49 -4.88
CA PRO A 45 -6.74 -18.66 -4.44
C PRO A 45 -6.15 -19.47 -5.61
N ASN A 46 -6.68 -19.32 -6.82
CA ASN A 46 -6.20 -19.99 -8.03
C ASN A 46 -5.20 -19.12 -8.80
N ASN A 47 -5.19 -17.81 -8.55
CA ASN A 47 -4.28 -16.88 -9.21
C ASN A 47 -3.99 -15.65 -8.35
N ASN A 48 -2.94 -15.74 -7.52
CA ASN A 48 -2.49 -14.65 -6.64
C ASN A 48 -1.96 -13.40 -7.40
N TRP A 49 -2.09 -13.35 -8.73
CA TRP A 49 -1.73 -12.21 -9.57
C TRP A 49 -2.95 -11.51 -10.18
N VAL A 50 -4.15 -12.10 -10.07
CA VAL A 50 -5.40 -11.52 -10.57
C VAL A 50 -5.97 -10.55 -9.54
N THR A 51 -6.15 -9.29 -9.96
CA THR A 51 -6.65 -8.20 -9.11
C THR A 51 -8.19 -8.14 -9.02
N GLU A 52 -8.88 -9.25 -9.25
CA GLU A 52 -10.34 -9.27 -9.17
C GLU A 52 -10.81 -9.34 -7.70
N LYS A 53 -11.33 -8.16 -7.29
CA LYS A 53 -12.34 -7.89 -6.27
C LYS A 53 -11.82 -7.55 -4.87
N GLY A 54 -11.74 -6.23 -4.65
CA GLY A 54 -11.89 -5.63 -3.33
C GLY A 54 -13.08 -6.25 -2.60
N SER A 55 -12.99 -6.26 -1.27
CA SER A 55 -13.84 -7.13 -0.46
C SER A 55 -14.57 -6.33 0.59
N GLY A 56 -15.75 -6.82 0.97
CA GLY A 56 -16.74 -6.03 1.68
C GLY A 56 -16.23 -5.46 3.00
N ILE A 57 -16.86 -4.38 3.42
CA ILE A 57 -16.89 -3.98 4.83
C ILE A 57 -18.08 -4.66 5.48
N TYR A 58 -17.83 -5.21 6.65
CA TYR A 58 -18.82 -5.89 7.47
C TYR A 58 -18.93 -5.20 8.82
N GLU A 59 -20.15 -5.09 9.32
CA GLU A 59 -20.46 -4.72 10.70
C GLU A 59 -20.68 -6.00 11.52
N VAL A 60 -20.00 -6.09 12.67
CA VAL A 60 -20.21 -7.11 13.69
C VAL A 60 -21.47 -6.76 14.48
N LYS A 61 -22.43 -7.67 14.50
CA LYS A 61 -23.68 -7.54 15.25
C LYS A 61 -23.53 -8.12 16.66
N ASN A 62 -24.44 -7.71 17.56
CA ASN A 62 -24.43 -8.16 18.96
C ASN A 62 -24.63 -9.67 19.11
N ASP A 63 -25.24 -10.32 18.12
CA ASP A 63 -25.44 -11.78 18.06
C ASP A 63 -24.22 -12.52 17.47
N GLY A 64 -23.12 -11.82 17.19
CA GLY A 64 -21.91 -12.36 16.57
C GLY A 64 -22.02 -12.57 15.05
N THR A 65 -23.16 -12.23 14.43
CA THR A 65 -23.29 -12.28 12.97
C THR A 65 -22.62 -11.08 12.31
N PHE A 66 -22.38 -11.20 11.00
CA PHE A 66 -21.77 -10.13 10.21
C PHE A 66 -22.75 -9.65 9.13
N LYS A 67 -22.91 -8.33 9.03
CA LYS A 67 -23.70 -7.70 7.98
C LYS A 67 -22.77 -6.92 7.05
N GLU A 68 -22.75 -7.24 5.77
CA GLU A 68 -22.07 -6.41 4.78
C GLU A 68 -22.75 -5.04 4.71
N ILE A 69 -21.97 -3.95 4.84
CA ILE A 69 -22.49 -2.58 4.75
C ILE A 69 -22.23 -1.95 3.38
N TRP A 70 -21.09 -2.23 2.77
CA TRP A 70 -20.75 -1.83 1.41
C TRP A 70 -19.50 -2.59 0.92
N ARG A 71 -19.20 -2.47 -0.38
CA ARG A 71 -18.05 -3.10 -1.01
C ARG A 71 -17.35 -2.17 -2.00
N THR A 72 -16.12 -2.53 -2.33
CA THR A 72 -15.30 -1.92 -3.38
C THR A 72 -14.80 -3.02 -4.31
N GLU A 73 -14.49 -2.71 -5.58
CA GLU A 73 -14.14 -3.74 -6.56
C GLU A 73 -12.98 -3.29 -7.47
N GLY A 74 -12.39 -4.24 -8.21
CA GLY A 74 -11.41 -3.96 -9.25
C GLY A 74 -9.99 -3.64 -8.78
N TRP A 75 -9.64 -3.93 -7.52
CA TRP A 75 -8.29 -3.70 -7.02
C TRP A 75 -7.89 -4.57 -5.83
N TYR A 76 -6.56 -4.72 -5.67
CA TYR A 76 -5.90 -5.32 -4.51
C TYR A 76 -5.01 -4.29 -3.80
N SER A 77 -4.81 -4.42 -2.48
CA SER A 77 -3.77 -3.71 -1.74
C SER A 77 -3.27 -4.52 -0.57
N PHE A 78 -1.96 -4.50 -0.33
CA PHE A 78 -1.34 -5.15 0.83
C PHE A 78 -1.65 -4.44 2.16
N LYS A 79 -2.10 -3.19 2.13
CA LYS A 79 -2.37 -2.43 3.35
C LYS A 79 -3.52 -1.46 3.19
N THR A 80 -4.51 -1.61 4.06
CA THR A 80 -5.69 -0.75 4.15
C THR A 80 -5.94 -0.33 5.61
N PHE A 81 -6.68 0.77 5.78
CA PHE A 81 -7.07 1.32 7.08
C PHE A 81 -8.55 1.67 7.04
N LEU A 82 -9.28 1.34 8.11
CA LEU A 82 -10.72 1.49 8.20
C LEU A 82 -11.08 2.46 9.33
N SER A 83 -11.93 3.44 9.04
CA SER A 83 -12.45 4.36 10.06
C SER A 83 -13.28 3.62 11.13
N SER A 84 -13.36 4.21 12.33
CA SER A 84 -14.11 3.65 13.45
C SER A 84 -15.60 3.43 13.16
N ASP A 85 -16.19 4.25 12.27
CA ASP A 85 -17.58 4.16 11.82
C ASP A 85 -17.79 3.21 10.63
N GLY A 86 -16.71 2.63 10.09
CA GLY A 86 -16.76 1.75 8.92
C GLY A 86 -17.15 2.45 7.62
N LEU A 87 -17.24 3.78 7.56
CA LEU A 87 -17.68 4.53 6.38
C LEU A 87 -16.54 4.89 5.43
N CYS A 88 -15.31 5.02 5.93
CA CYS A 88 -14.14 5.44 5.15
C CYS A 88 -13.06 4.35 5.15
N LEU A 89 -12.45 4.13 3.99
CA LEU A 89 -11.33 3.20 3.82
C LEU A 89 -10.18 3.91 3.10
N VAL A 90 -8.99 3.81 3.69
CA VAL A 90 -7.74 4.25 3.09
C VAL A 90 -7.04 3.03 2.51
N ARG A 91 -6.60 3.14 1.27
CA ARG A 91 -5.83 2.11 0.56
C ARG A 91 -4.48 2.67 0.19
N LEU A 92 -3.41 1.98 0.58
CA LEU A 92 -2.07 2.28 0.07
C LEU A 92 -1.83 1.62 -1.28
N GLY A 93 -1.00 2.26 -2.09
CA GLY A 93 -0.44 1.69 -3.30
C GLY A 93 0.34 0.42 -3.00
N ASN A 94 0.36 -0.49 -3.97
CA ASN A 94 0.92 -1.82 -3.80
C ASN A 94 2.45 -1.77 -3.99
N TRP A 95 2.88 -2.07 -5.22
CA TRP A 95 4.25 -2.31 -5.62
C TRP A 95 4.49 -1.50 -6.89
N PRO A 96 4.92 -0.23 -6.78
CA PRO A 96 5.06 0.62 -7.95
C PRO A 96 6.22 0.12 -8.81
N ARG A 97 5.89 -0.46 -9.97
CA ARG A 97 6.86 -1.06 -10.90
C ARG A 97 7.69 0.02 -11.60
N GLY A 98 9.01 -0.15 -11.62
CA GLY A 98 9.92 0.77 -12.28
C GLY A 98 10.87 1.44 -11.29
N ARG A 99 11.45 2.57 -11.72
CA ARG A 99 12.62 3.16 -11.04
C ARG A 99 12.42 4.56 -10.48
N ALA A 100 11.24 5.16 -10.66
CA ALA A 100 10.98 6.53 -10.26
C ALA A 100 9.47 6.75 -9.99
N PRO A 101 9.13 7.79 -9.20
CA PRO A 101 7.77 8.25 -9.01
C PRO A 101 7.08 8.55 -10.34
N SER A 102 5.79 8.22 -10.43
CA SER A 102 5.00 8.31 -11.65
C SER A 102 3.54 8.57 -11.35
N ASN A 103 2.89 9.35 -12.23
CA ASN A 103 1.46 9.65 -12.16
C ASN A 103 0.61 8.37 -12.35
N LYS A 104 1.20 7.29 -12.87
CA LYS A 104 0.54 6.00 -13.06
C LYS A 104 0.64 5.09 -11.83
N HIS A 105 1.51 5.41 -10.88
CA HIS A 105 1.73 4.61 -9.68
C HIS A 105 0.92 5.19 -8.54
N LEU A 106 -0.13 4.48 -8.12
CA LEU A 106 -0.92 4.84 -6.95
C LEU A 106 -0.03 4.88 -5.71
N ALA A 107 -0.10 5.96 -4.92
CA ALA A 107 0.48 6.02 -3.58
C ALA A 107 -0.59 5.79 -2.53
N ILE A 108 -1.73 6.48 -2.64
CA ILE A 108 -2.81 6.39 -1.67
C ILE A 108 -4.16 6.72 -2.33
N ALA A 109 -5.20 6.01 -1.93
CA ALA A 109 -6.58 6.25 -2.33
C ALA A 109 -7.51 6.24 -1.12
N PHE A 110 -8.55 7.07 -1.20
CA PHE A 110 -9.56 7.27 -0.18
C PHE A 110 -10.92 6.86 -0.74
N TYR A 111 -11.64 6.06 0.02
CA TYR A 111 -12.97 5.57 -0.33
C TYR A 111 -13.95 5.96 0.77
N LYS A 112 -15.16 6.36 0.37
CA LYS A 112 -16.29 6.55 1.27
C LYS A 112 -17.47 5.75 0.75
N GLU A 113 -18.01 4.88 1.60
CA GLU A 113 -19.15 4.01 1.28
C GLU A 113 -18.94 3.25 -0.04
N GLY A 114 -17.75 2.68 -0.23
CA GLY A 114 -17.35 1.90 -1.40
C GLY A 114 -16.95 2.71 -2.64
N ARG A 115 -17.07 4.04 -2.62
CA ARG A 115 -16.75 4.90 -3.77
C ARG A 115 -15.40 5.58 -3.58
N LEU A 116 -14.57 5.55 -4.62
CA LEU A 116 -13.34 6.34 -4.67
C LEU A 116 -13.69 7.83 -4.63
N ILE A 117 -13.21 8.55 -3.61
CA ILE A 117 -13.42 9.99 -3.47
C ILE A 117 -12.17 10.81 -3.86
N LYS A 118 -10.98 10.25 -3.65
CA LYS A 118 -9.70 10.89 -4.02
C LYS A 118 -8.58 9.86 -4.11
N SER A 119 -7.60 10.12 -4.96
CA SER A 119 -6.34 9.39 -4.99
C SER A 119 -5.17 10.33 -5.28
N TYR A 120 -3.99 9.89 -4.87
CA TYR A 120 -2.71 10.52 -5.19
C TYR A 120 -1.76 9.45 -5.73
N SER A 121 -1.04 9.83 -6.77
CA SER A 121 0.06 9.08 -7.31
C SER A 121 1.34 9.34 -6.50
N THR A 122 2.36 8.50 -6.71
CA THR A 122 3.67 8.69 -6.08
C THR A 122 4.34 10.02 -6.46
N SER A 123 4.12 10.53 -7.67
CA SER A 123 4.63 11.84 -8.10
C SER A 123 3.84 13.02 -7.56
N ASP A 124 2.60 12.81 -7.09
CA ASP A 124 1.87 13.86 -6.37
C ASP A 124 2.48 14.12 -4.98
N LEU A 125 3.07 13.08 -4.36
CA LEU A 125 3.53 13.12 -2.97
C LEU A 125 5.06 13.23 -2.83
N ILE A 126 5.86 12.66 -3.72
CA ILE A 126 7.33 12.78 -3.63
C ILE A 126 7.79 14.07 -4.29
N LYS A 127 8.65 14.83 -3.61
CA LYS A 127 9.22 16.10 -4.06
C LYS A 127 10.72 15.99 -4.35
N ASP A 128 11.48 15.25 -3.54
CA ASP A 128 12.91 15.02 -3.80
C ASP A 128 13.15 13.63 -4.40
N LEU A 129 13.31 13.59 -5.73
CA LEU A 129 13.57 12.36 -6.48
C LEU A 129 14.93 11.73 -6.15
N SER A 130 15.89 12.50 -5.61
CA SER A 130 17.21 11.98 -5.26
C SER A 130 17.17 11.00 -4.08
N LYS A 131 16.09 11.03 -3.29
CA LYS A 131 15.85 10.14 -2.15
C LYS A 131 15.20 8.82 -2.54
N VAL A 132 14.73 8.70 -3.78
CA VAL A 132 14.07 7.48 -4.26
C VAL A 132 15.13 6.49 -4.68
N HIS A 133 15.22 5.38 -3.93
CA HIS A 133 16.10 4.27 -4.23
C HIS A 133 15.30 3.13 -4.86
N PRO A 134 15.45 2.87 -6.16
CA PRO A 134 14.82 1.72 -6.78
C PRO A 134 15.60 0.44 -6.49
N SER A 135 14.87 -0.66 -6.34
CA SER A 135 15.37 -2.02 -6.43
C SER A 135 15.34 -2.52 -7.89
N VAL A 136 15.46 -3.84 -8.09
CA VAL A 136 15.40 -4.44 -9.42
C VAL A 136 13.97 -4.39 -9.97
N SER A 137 12.95 -4.59 -9.10
CA SER A 137 11.54 -4.67 -9.52
C SER A 137 10.68 -3.45 -9.17
N HIS A 138 11.05 -2.66 -8.15
CA HIS A 138 10.23 -1.56 -7.64
C HIS A 138 11.03 -0.41 -7.03
N TYR A 139 10.33 0.56 -6.46
CA TYR A 139 10.91 1.54 -5.56
C TYR A 139 10.01 1.75 -4.35
N GLN A 140 10.59 2.24 -3.27
CA GLN A 140 9.85 2.62 -2.07
C GLN A 140 9.46 4.09 -2.16
N TYR A 141 8.21 4.40 -1.78
CA TYR A 141 7.71 5.77 -1.71
C TYR A 141 7.39 6.23 -0.29
N LEU A 142 7.34 5.30 0.66
CA LEU A 142 7.15 5.57 2.10
C LEU A 142 8.48 5.43 2.83
N ASP A 143 8.67 6.20 3.90
CA ASP A 143 9.77 6.00 4.84
C ASP A 143 9.51 4.74 5.69
N ASN A 144 10.38 3.74 5.62
CA ASN A 144 10.24 2.48 6.35
C ASN A 144 10.32 2.61 7.88
N SER A 145 10.89 3.72 8.38
CA SER A 145 10.95 4.00 9.82
C SER A 145 9.66 4.58 10.38
N TYR A 146 8.75 5.06 9.52
CA TYR A 146 7.44 5.56 9.92
C TYR A 146 6.33 4.61 9.47
N LYS A 147 5.50 4.15 10.40
CA LYS A 147 4.34 3.35 10.06
C LYS A 147 3.19 4.28 9.70
N PRO A 148 2.53 4.13 8.53
CA PRO A 148 1.30 4.86 8.25
C PRO A 148 0.24 4.62 9.34
N VAL A 149 -0.41 5.69 9.79
CA VAL A 149 -1.34 5.68 10.93
C VAL A 149 -2.66 6.34 10.55
N LEU A 150 -3.77 5.66 10.83
CA LEU A 150 -5.08 6.28 10.99
C LEU A 150 -5.26 6.57 12.47
N GLU A 151 -5.44 7.83 12.84
CA GLU A 151 -5.69 8.20 14.23
C GLU A 151 -7.04 7.63 14.72
N ASP A 152 -7.07 7.09 15.94
CA ASP A 152 -8.28 6.55 16.54
C ASP A 152 -9.35 7.64 16.72
N TYR A 153 -10.59 7.32 16.36
CA TYR A 153 -11.74 8.24 16.44
C TYR A 153 -11.55 9.59 15.71
N SER A 154 -10.61 9.64 14.77
CA SER A 154 -10.24 10.84 14.02
C SER A 154 -10.42 10.60 12.53
N THR A 155 -10.50 11.69 11.77
CA THR A 155 -10.51 11.64 10.30
C THR A 155 -9.12 11.79 9.71
N LYS A 156 -8.08 11.82 10.55
CA LYS A 156 -6.71 12.11 10.14
C LYS A 156 -5.93 10.83 9.83
N PHE A 157 -5.35 10.80 8.64
CA PHE A 157 -4.44 9.76 8.22
C PHE A 157 -3.07 10.33 7.91
N HIS A 158 -2.03 9.67 8.42
CA HIS A 158 -0.65 10.13 8.31
C HIS A 158 0.21 9.13 7.57
N ILE A 159 1.04 9.64 6.66
CA ILE A 159 2.17 8.91 6.06
C ILE A 159 3.41 9.80 6.07
N VAL A 160 4.58 9.17 6.06
CA VAL A 160 5.83 9.86 5.74
C VAL A 160 6.37 9.28 4.44
N THR A 161 6.64 10.13 3.46
CA THR A 161 7.25 9.73 2.19
C THR A 161 8.75 9.54 2.34
N ILE A 162 9.37 8.81 1.40
CA ILE A 162 10.80 8.47 1.43
C ILE A 162 11.74 9.70 1.41
N ASP A 163 11.25 10.84 0.93
CA ASP A 163 11.94 12.12 0.95
C ASP A 163 11.73 12.94 2.24
N GLY A 164 11.10 12.35 3.26
CA GLY A 164 10.98 12.93 4.59
C GLY A 164 9.86 13.96 4.73
N LEU A 165 8.79 13.86 3.93
CA LEU A 165 7.61 14.71 4.10
C LEU A 165 6.51 13.93 4.86
N LEU A 166 6.06 14.49 5.97
CA LEU A 166 4.86 14.06 6.68
C LEU A 166 3.64 14.70 6.01
N TYR A 167 2.72 13.84 5.56
CA TYR A 167 1.43 14.23 5.03
C TYR A 167 0.32 13.86 6.02
N GLU A 168 -0.51 14.84 6.36
CA GLU A 168 -1.80 14.63 7.02
C GLU A 168 -2.92 14.72 5.99
N PHE A 169 -3.76 13.70 5.91
CA PHE A 169 -4.95 13.66 5.07
C PHE A 169 -6.22 13.62 5.91
N ASP A 170 -7.28 14.27 5.44
CA ASP A 170 -8.65 14.03 5.90
C ASP A 170 -9.25 12.86 5.11
N ILE A 171 -9.53 11.73 5.75
CA ILE A 171 -10.06 10.53 5.10
C ILE A 171 -11.47 10.70 4.54
N THR A 172 -12.24 11.68 5.01
CA THR A 172 -13.63 11.90 4.57
C THR A 172 -13.72 12.64 3.24
N THR A 173 -12.66 13.39 2.90
CA THR A 173 -12.54 14.15 1.65
C THR A 173 -11.38 13.68 0.78
N GLY A 174 -10.43 12.97 1.38
CA GLY A 174 -9.13 12.61 0.82
C GLY A 174 -8.22 13.82 0.56
N LYS A 175 -8.50 15.00 1.11
CA LYS A 175 -7.64 16.18 0.91
C LYS A 175 -6.41 16.12 1.81
N ILE A 176 -5.29 16.66 1.31
CA ILE A 176 -4.11 16.94 2.14
C ILE A 176 -4.44 18.18 2.98
N ASN A 177 -4.38 18.04 4.30
CA ASN A 177 -4.53 19.15 5.24
C ASN A 177 -3.17 19.80 5.52
N GLU A 178 -2.12 18.98 5.63
CA GLU A 178 -0.76 19.43 5.95
C GLU A 178 0.27 18.60 5.17
N ALA A 179 1.35 19.27 4.75
CA ALA A 179 2.55 18.63 4.24
C ALA A 179 3.76 19.39 4.80
N LYS A 180 4.58 18.73 5.62
CA LYS A 180 5.74 19.34 6.28
C LYS A 180 6.93 18.40 6.35
N ALA A 181 8.11 18.93 6.63
CA ALA A 181 9.29 18.12 6.90
C ALA A 181 9.04 17.25 8.14
N TYR A 182 9.40 15.97 8.04
CA TYR A 182 9.39 15.02 9.15
C TYR A 182 10.77 15.01 9.80
N GLU A 183 10.87 15.62 10.97
CA GLU A 183 12.07 15.58 11.81
C GLU A 183 12.08 14.26 12.59
N LYS A 184 13.15 13.46 12.41
CA LYS A 184 13.34 12.16 13.08
C LYS A 184 13.82 12.32 14.51
#